data_AF-A0A969NDC3-F1
#
_entry.id   AF-A0A969NDC3-F1
#
_cell.length_a   1.000
_cell.length_b   1.000
_cell.length_c   1.000
_cell.angle_alpha   90.00
_cell.angle_beta   90.00
_cell.angle_gamma   90.00
#
_symmetry.space_group_name_H-M   'P 1'
#
loop_
_entity.id
_entity.type
_entity.pdbx_description
1 polymer ?
#
loop_
_entity_poly.entity_id
_entity_poly.type
_entity_poly.pdbx_seq_one_letter_code
_entity_poly.pdbx_strand_id
1 'polypeptide(L)'
;MISHIANDENIVIGDLPNDFLEDNLIDERETLEIVNEILAKFGVNAEIPKAIIETCPDKEVIEEKTGDKPWILWSGVFGLFKTQKQPIIKDSDRLAEDLDNFGEKEEIKIESFRTSNNTSVPTDPSQEEIINTIDKSEFKLIQGPPGTGKSQSLTAIITNTLENGKKILVVCEKKTALDVIYNNLKKLGLDKLIAIIDDVNRDRKEIIDIVRKMSETEQPEKRNFNEKDYDVKLEKYHEMIADFNKRHHNLLKSVFRGYNIQEMISEYLNLKKTVEKDDRLLLEIDFKFNDEEYEKIFTLIEQATDLYEEIPEETFVYDVLSKESFTEEHTIQAENQIHARIQSEIEFLENIETNCFTLSNFAIEKLPKESFEEYDQEVIENYGFNIEAALTYWKNLMAELEKLHAHFSNSKLLNTNTLSKKVKEFYSLYDNISKHIEHLTSIEDSLYQLSLEIEKLPEDIKSKNIDFKHSGKLKSFFSSKHKTIRHFQEIYEAIWHKINKLVGENAMNNTNLNLQEIIRGFLPFETHVQDLTQDLKFCLENRKWFKEYHNWRYFTMLWMICPTIVFQN
;
A
#
# COMPACT_ATOMS: atom_id res chain seq x y z
N MET A 1 38.49 -51.89 -17.14
CA MET A 1 39.68 -52.73 -16.87
C MET A 1 40.97 -51.95 -17.11
N ILE A 2 41.25 -51.45 -18.32
CA ILE A 2 42.46 -50.65 -18.63
C ILE A 2 42.62 -49.43 -17.72
N SER A 3 41.54 -48.66 -17.48
CA SER A 3 41.56 -47.53 -16.56
C SER A 3 41.82 -47.91 -15.09
N HIS A 4 41.42 -49.12 -14.69
CA HIS A 4 41.62 -49.62 -13.32
C HIS A 4 43.07 -50.09 -13.13
N ILE A 5 43.62 -50.80 -14.12
CA ILE A 5 45.03 -51.20 -14.15
C ILE A 5 45.94 -49.97 -14.10
N ALA A 6 45.61 -48.93 -14.86
CA ALA A 6 46.38 -47.68 -14.87
C ALA A 6 46.30 -46.92 -13.54
N ASN A 7 45.15 -46.92 -12.87
CA ASN A 7 44.96 -46.14 -11.65
C ASN A 7 45.41 -46.88 -10.38
N ASP A 8 45.17 -48.18 -10.27
CA ASP A 8 45.39 -48.93 -9.03
C ASP A 8 46.77 -49.61 -9.00
N GLU A 9 47.22 -50.16 -10.13
CA GLU A 9 48.53 -50.85 -10.26
C GLU A 9 49.60 -49.91 -10.86
N ASN A 10 49.22 -48.72 -11.30
CA ASN A 10 50.09 -47.73 -11.95
C ASN A 10 50.77 -48.24 -13.23
N ILE A 11 50.12 -49.20 -13.92
CA ILE A 11 50.60 -49.80 -15.16
C ILE A 11 49.85 -49.19 -16.34
N VAL A 12 50.55 -48.41 -17.16
CA VAL A 12 49.96 -47.75 -18.34
C VAL A 12 50.20 -48.60 -19.59
N ILE A 13 49.12 -49.14 -20.13
CA ILE A 13 49.12 -49.79 -21.46
C ILE A 13 48.97 -48.68 -22.51
N GLY A 14 49.97 -48.52 -23.37
CA GLY A 14 49.99 -47.51 -24.41
C GLY A 14 49.20 -47.93 -25.65
N ASP A 15 48.98 -46.99 -26.57
CA ASP A 15 48.40 -47.28 -27.88
C ASP A 15 49.35 -48.14 -28.72
N LEU A 16 48.78 -48.93 -29.64
CA LEU A 16 49.56 -49.73 -30.59
C LEU A 16 50.39 -48.80 -31.50
N PRO A 17 51.63 -49.18 -31.86
CA PRO A 17 52.42 -48.40 -32.81
C PRO A 17 51.67 -48.27 -34.15
N ASN A 18 51.76 -47.09 -34.79
CA ASN A 18 50.99 -46.80 -36.00
C ASN A 18 51.30 -47.76 -37.17
N ASP A 19 52.47 -48.39 -37.16
CA ASP A 19 52.94 -49.28 -38.23
C ASP A 19 52.26 -50.67 -38.18
N PHE A 20 51.64 -51.06 -37.06
CA PHE A 20 51.01 -52.39 -36.82
C PHE A 20 49.61 -52.53 -37.46
N LEU A 21 49.16 -51.55 -38.24
CA LEU A 21 47.82 -51.51 -38.82
C LEU A 21 47.81 -51.00 -40.27
N GLU A 22 48.97 -50.88 -40.93
CA GLU A 22 49.05 -50.39 -42.32
C GLU A 22 48.25 -51.28 -43.31
N ASP A 23 48.13 -52.58 -43.05
CA ASP A 23 47.35 -53.54 -43.84
C ASP A 23 46.01 -53.94 -43.19
N ASN A 24 45.63 -53.30 -42.07
CA ASN A 24 44.42 -53.55 -41.27
C ASN A 24 44.28 -54.98 -40.70
N LEU A 25 45.35 -55.78 -40.62
CA LEU A 25 45.35 -57.12 -40.00
C LEU A 25 46.47 -57.21 -38.97
N ILE A 26 46.28 -58.00 -37.91
CA ILE A 26 47.34 -58.27 -36.92
C ILE A 26 47.80 -59.72 -37.10
N ASP A 27 49.10 -59.93 -37.32
CA ASP A 27 49.67 -61.26 -37.53
C ASP A 27 50.19 -61.95 -36.25
N GLU A 28 50.65 -63.21 -36.36
CA GLU A 28 51.15 -64.00 -35.22
C GLU A 28 52.35 -63.34 -34.53
N ARG A 29 53.24 -62.71 -35.31
CA ARG A 29 54.45 -62.08 -34.80
C ARG A 29 54.10 -60.77 -34.09
N GLU A 30 53.27 -59.94 -34.70
CA GLU A 30 52.78 -58.70 -34.11
C GLU A 30 52.00 -58.95 -32.83
N THR A 31 51.15 -60.00 -32.81
CA THR A 31 50.43 -60.41 -31.60
C THR A 31 51.41 -60.78 -30.48
N LEU A 32 52.47 -61.53 -30.78
CA LEU A 32 53.51 -61.88 -29.80
C LEU A 32 54.25 -60.64 -29.28
N GLU A 33 54.58 -59.69 -30.15
CA GLU A 33 55.24 -58.44 -29.77
C GLU A 33 54.35 -57.63 -28.81
N ILE A 34 53.05 -57.46 -29.13
CA ILE A 34 52.08 -56.75 -28.29
C ILE A 34 51.91 -57.44 -26.93
N VAL A 35 51.72 -58.76 -26.90
CA VAL A 35 51.50 -59.49 -25.65
C VAL A 35 52.74 -59.48 -24.77
N ASN A 36 53.94 -59.65 -25.34
CA ASN A 36 55.19 -59.57 -24.60
C ASN A 36 55.43 -58.16 -24.04
N GLU A 37 55.09 -57.11 -24.79
CA GLU A 37 55.19 -55.73 -24.29
C GLU A 37 54.25 -55.49 -23.11
N ILE A 38 53.00 -55.97 -23.20
CA ILE A 38 52.04 -55.89 -22.10
C ILE A 38 52.55 -56.67 -20.88
N LEU A 39 53.00 -57.92 -21.05
CA LEU A 39 53.52 -58.75 -19.95
C LEU A 39 54.76 -58.15 -19.28
N ALA A 40 55.67 -57.55 -20.05
CA ALA A 40 56.82 -56.85 -19.51
C ALA A 40 56.40 -55.70 -18.59
N LYS A 41 55.33 -54.98 -18.93
CA LYS A 41 54.76 -53.92 -18.07
C LYS A 41 54.16 -54.45 -16.76
N PHE A 42 53.76 -55.72 -16.72
CA PHE A 42 53.34 -56.43 -15.49
C PHE A 42 54.50 -57.12 -14.76
N GLY A 43 55.75 -56.96 -15.21
CA GLY A 43 56.94 -57.52 -14.57
C GLY A 43 57.12 -59.04 -14.78
N VAL A 44 56.40 -59.63 -15.74
CA VAL A 44 56.51 -61.06 -16.07
C VAL A 44 57.55 -61.26 -17.18
N ASN A 45 58.76 -61.72 -16.80
CA ASN A 45 59.84 -62.04 -17.74
C ASN A 45 59.77 -63.52 -18.19
N ALA A 46 58.68 -63.91 -18.85
CA ALA A 46 58.56 -65.21 -19.49
C ALA A 46 58.38 -65.02 -21.00
N GLU A 47 59.29 -65.58 -21.80
CA GLU A 47 59.09 -65.60 -23.26
C GLU A 47 57.95 -66.56 -23.61
N ILE A 48 56.88 -66.04 -24.20
CA ILE A 48 55.79 -66.88 -24.72
C ILE A 48 56.32 -67.60 -25.97
N PRO A 49 56.37 -68.94 -25.98
CA PRO A 49 57.06 -69.67 -27.04
C PRO A 49 56.29 -69.67 -28.38
N LYS A 50 54.97 -69.43 -28.37
CA LYS A 50 54.14 -69.36 -29.59
C LYS A 50 52.77 -68.71 -29.33
N ALA A 51 52.32 -67.82 -30.21
CA ALA A 51 50.92 -67.39 -30.27
C ALA A 51 50.20 -68.21 -31.35
N ILE A 52 48.97 -68.64 -31.10
CA ILE A 52 48.19 -69.35 -32.11
C ILE A 52 46.96 -68.49 -32.40
N ILE A 53 46.84 -68.03 -33.65
CA ILE A 53 45.66 -67.32 -34.12
C ILE A 53 44.73 -68.35 -34.75
N GLU A 54 43.61 -68.62 -34.08
CA GLU A 54 42.57 -69.52 -34.56
C GLU A 54 41.26 -68.74 -34.74
N THR A 55 40.40 -69.22 -35.64
CA THR A 55 39.04 -68.70 -35.75
C THR A 55 38.30 -68.94 -34.43
N CYS A 56 37.51 -67.94 -34.00
CA CYS A 56 36.68 -68.08 -32.80
C CYS A 56 35.81 -69.34 -32.91
N PRO A 57 35.81 -70.25 -31.91
CA PRO A 57 35.03 -71.47 -31.98
C PRO A 57 33.54 -71.15 -32.12
N ASP A 58 32.87 -71.80 -33.07
CA ASP A 58 31.43 -71.67 -33.21
C ASP A 58 30.70 -72.30 -32.02
N LYS A 59 29.43 -71.89 -31.84
CA LYS A 59 28.58 -72.28 -30.71
C LYS A 59 28.58 -73.79 -30.45
N GLU A 60 28.51 -74.59 -31.52
CA GLU A 60 28.45 -76.06 -31.46
C GLU A 60 29.73 -76.67 -30.84
N VAL A 61 30.90 -76.12 -31.18
CA VAL A 61 32.20 -76.57 -30.64
C VAL A 61 32.34 -76.21 -29.16
N ILE A 62 31.80 -75.05 -28.77
CA ILE A 62 31.81 -74.61 -27.37
C ILE A 62 30.90 -75.54 -26.55
N GLU A 63 29.69 -75.82 -27.03
CA GLU A 63 28.72 -76.69 -26.35
C GLU A 63 29.22 -78.14 -26.21
N GLU A 64 29.93 -78.67 -27.21
CA GLU A 64 30.55 -80.00 -27.15
C GLU A 64 31.66 -80.07 -26.10
N LYS A 65 32.48 -79.01 -25.96
CA LYS A 65 33.58 -78.96 -24.98
C LYS A 65 33.13 -78.64 -23.56
N THR A 66 32.07 -77.85 -23.39
CA THR A 66 31.58 -77.47 -22.07
C THR A 66 30.67 -78.53 -21.47
N GLY A 67 29.82 -79.20 -22.25
CA GLY A 67 28.83 -80.15 -21.70
C GLY A 67 28.16 -79.59 -20.43
N ASP A 68 28.18 -80.36 -19.33
CA ASP A 68 27.68 -79.93 -18.01
C ASP A 68 28.78 -79.37 -17.07
N LYS A 69 30.00 -79.11 -17.55
CA LYS A 69 31.11 -78.62 -16.72
C LYS A 69 31.63 -77.26 -17.18
N PRO A 70 31.91 -76.32 -16.25
CA PRO A 70 32.52 -75.06 -16.62
C PRO A 70 33.91 -75.30 -17.22
N TRP A 71 34.14 -74.74 -18.41
CA TRP A 71 35.41 -74.77 -19.10
C TRP A 71 35.89 -73.33 -19.34
N ILE A 72 37.16 -73.06 -19.05
CA ILE A 72 37.81 -71.79 -19.35
C ILE A 72 38.73 -72.02 -20.55
N LEU A 73 38.41 -71.37 -21.66
CA LEU A 73 39.32 -71.22 -22.78
C LEU A 73 40.17 -69.98 -22.55
N TRP A 74 41.47 -70.18 -22.32
CA TRP A 74 42.42 -69.09 -22.15
C TRP A 74 42.79 -68.49 -23.51
N SER A 75 41.92 -67.60 -24.03
CA SER A 75 42.08 -66.92 -25.32
C SER A 75 41.63 -65.45 -25.26
N GLY A 76 42.18 -64.60 -26.12
CA GLY A 76 41.73 -63.21 -26.33
C GLY A 76 41.06 -63.03 -27.70
N VAL A 77 40.18 -62.03 -27.83
CA VAL A 77 39.52 -61.68 -29.10
C VAL A 77 39.91 -60.25 -29.50
N PHE A 78 40.40 -60.08 -30.73
CA PHE A 78 40.73 -58.78 -31.32
C PHE A 78 39.66 -58.37 -32.35
N GLY A 79 39.21 -57.12 -32.34
CA GLY A 79 38.19 -56.61 -33.27
C GLY A 79 37.95 -55.10 -33.16
N LEU A 80 37.28 -54.52 -34.17
CA LEU A 80 36.91 -53.10 -34.20
C LEU A 80 35.60 -52.87 -33.44
N PHE A 81 35.67 -52.19 -32.30
CA PHE A 81 34.49 -51.89 -31.46
C PHE A 81 34.15 -50.40 -31.48
N LYS A 82 32.89 -50.06 -31.75
CA LYS A 82 32.40 -48.66 -31.77
C LYS A 82 32.20 -48.15 -30.34
N THR A 83 33.03 -47.21 -29.89
CA THR A 83 32.86 -46.53 -28.60
C THR A 83 31.83 -45.40 -28.68
N GLN A 84 30.82 -45.40 -27.78
CA GLN A 84 29.66 -44.49 -27.82
C GLN A 84 29.93 -43.00 -27.49
N LYS A 85 31.18 -42.50 -27.48
CA LYS A 85 31.51 -41.13 -27.06
C LYS A 85 32.72 -40.53 -27.77
N GLN A 86 32.64 -40.31 -29.07
CA GLN A 86 33.62 -39.45 -29.76
C GLN A 86 32.99 -38.08 -30.05
N PRO A 87 33.55 -36.97 -29.54
CA PRO A 87 33.04 -35.63 -29.79
C PRO A 87 33.36 -35.16 -31.22
N ILE A 88 32.36 -34.60 -31.91
CA ILE A 88 32.46 -34.01 -33.27
C ILE A 88 33.51 -32.89 -33.37
N ILE A 89 33.91 -32.29 -32.23
CA ILE A 89 34.90 -31.20 -32.19
C ILE A 89 36.18 -31.57 -32.94
N LYS A 90 36.69 -32.80 -32.76
CA LYS A 90 37.89 -33.27 -33.46
C LYS A 90 37.69 -33.38 -34.98
N ASP A 91 36.47 -33.74 -35.41
CA ASP A 91 36.12 -33.80 -36.82
C ASP A 91 35.93 -32.39 -37.41
N SER A 92 35.43 -31.44 -36.62
CA SER A 92 35.31 -30.02 -37.01
C SER A 92 36.67 -29.36 -37.17
N ASP A 93 37.62 -29.65 -36.28
CA ASP A 93 38.99 -29.14 -36.39
C ASP A 93 39.67 -29.71 -37.64
N ARG A 94 39.51 -31.02 -37.89
CA ARG A 94 39.96 -31.67 -39.14
C ARG A 94 39.31 -31.07 -40.39
N LEU A 95 38.00 -30.84 -40.38
CA LEU A 95 37.29 -30.22 -41.50
C LEU A 95 37.72 -28.77 -41.72
N ALA A 96 38.09 -28.05 -40.66
CA ALA A 96 38.63 -26.71 -40.76
C ALA A 96 40.06 -26.72 -41.33
N GLU A 97 40.86 -27.73 -41.01
CA GLU A 97 42.19 -27.95 -41.60
C GLU A 97 42.11 -28.35 -43.09
N ASP A 98 41.07 -29.07 -43.50
CA ASP A 98 40.82 -29.52 -44.88
C ASP A 98 39.96 -28.55 -45.73
N LEU A 99 39.63 -27.36 -45.22
CA LEU A 99 38.75 -26.38 -45.90
C LEU A 99 39.24 -25.99 -47.29
N ASP A 100 40.57 -25.94 -47.49
CA ASP A 100 41.19 -25.60 -48.78
C ASP A 100 41.05 -26.70 -49.84
N ASN A 101 40.75 -27.94 -49.43
CA ASN A 101 40.51 -29.08 -50.33
C ASN A 101 39.05 -29.17 -50.81
N PHE A 102 38.12 -28.45 -50.18
CA PHE A 102 36.77 -28.25 -50.70
C PHE A 102 36.83 -27.16 -51.78
N GLY A 103 36.82 -27.57 -53.05
CA GLY A 103 37.11 -26.74 -54.23
C GLY A 103 36.41 -25.37 -54.36
N GLU A 104 36.75 -24.62 -55.41
CA GLU A 104 36.40 -23.19 -55.59
C GLU A 104 34.96 -22.82 -55.19
N LYS A 105 34.85 -21.78 -54.36
CA LYS A 105 33.58 -21.19 -53.91
C LYS A 105 32.85 -20.58 -55.10
N GLU A 106 31.88 -21.30 -55.67
CA GLU A 106 30.90 -20.68 -56.57
C GLU A 106 30.14 -19.60 -55.77
N GLU A 107 30.14 -18.34 -56.25
CA GLU A 107 29.27 -17.29 -55.69
C GLU A 107 27.81 -17.70 -55.86
N ILE A 108 27.15 -18.02 -54.75
CA ILE A 108 25.75 -18.41 -54.75
C ILE A 108 24.91 -17.15 -54.91
N LYS A 109 24.53 -16.81 -56.14
CA LYS A 109 23.59 -15.71 -56.40
C LYS A 109 22.26 -15.99 -55.68
N ILE A 110 22.00 -15.29 -54.59
CA ILE A 110 20.69 -15.33 -53.92
C ILE A 110 19.69 -14.55 -54.78
N GLU A 111 18.92 -15.26 -55.58
CA GLU A 111 17.71 -14.68 -56.15
C GLU A 111 16.71 -14.45 -55.02
N SER A 112 16.28 -13.20 -54.81
CA SER A 112 15.23 -12.89 -53.84
C SER A 112 13.98 -13.69 -54.22
N PHE A 113 13.52 -14.48 -53.26
CA PHE A 113 12.39 -15.38 -53.45
C PHE A 113 11.12 -14.90 -52.75
N ARG A 114 11.14 -13.67 -52.26
CA ARG A 114 10.11 -13.14 -51.37
C ARG A 114 8.89 -12.66 -52.15
N THR A 115 7.78 -13.33 -51.88
CA THR A 115 6.42 -12.93 -52.22
C THR A 115 5.68 -12.37 -51.00
N SER A 116 6.04 -12.77 -49.77
CA SER A 116 5.46 -12.28 -48.51
C SER A 116 6.47 -12.30 -47.35
N ASN A 117 6.40 -11.28 -46.48
CA ASN A 117 7.15 -11.23 -45.21
C ASN A 117 6.42 -11.93 -44.05
N ASN A 118 5.19 -12.39 -44.29
CA ASN A 118 4.39 -13.04 -43.26
C ASN A 118 4.87 -14.47 -43.02
N THR A 119 4.58 -14.99 -41.84
CA THR A 119 4.81 -16.39 -41.49
C THR A 119 3.56 -16.90 -40.78
N SER A 120 3.15 -18.15 -41.05
CA SER A 120 1.95 -18.75 -40.44
C SER A 120 2.07 -19.10 -38.95
N VAL A 121 3.13 -18.66 -38.28
CA VAL A 121 3.36 -18.90 -36.84
C VAL A 121 3.47 -17.58 -36.08
N PRO A 122 3.01 -17.54 -34.81
CA PRO A 122 3.17 -16.36 -33.99
C PRO A 122 4.65 -16.11 -33.69
N THR A 123 5.10 -14.87 -33.90
CA THR A 123 6.47 -14.40 -33.64
C THR A 123 6.43 -13.18 -32.73
N ASP A 124 7.44 -13.02 -31.89
CA ASP A 124 7.72 -11.74 -31.23
C ASP A 124 8.55 -10.83 -32.16
N PRO A 125 8.70 -9.51 -31.86
CA PRO A 125 9.39 -8.58 -32.74
C PRO A 125 10.82 -8.97 -33.11
N SER A 126 11.57 -9.62 -32.22
CA SER A 126 12.94 -10.08 -32.50
C SER A 126 12.97 -11.24 -33.49
N GLN A 127 11.98 -12.14 -33.41
CA GLN A 127 11.82 -13.24 -34.35
C GLN A 127 11.32 -12.75 -35.71
N GLU A 128 10.43 -11.76 -35.72
CA GLU A 128 9.96 -11.12 -36.93
C GLU A 128 11.10 -10.42 -37.69
N GLU A 129 12.04 -9.80 -36.97
CA GLU A 129 13.25 -9.21 -37.57
C GLU A 129 14.13 -10.26 -38.28
N ILE A 130 14.26 -11.47 -37.70
CA ILE A 130 14.98 -12.58 -38.34
C ILE A 130 14.33 -12.94 -39.67
N ILE A 131 12.99 -13.07 -39.70
CA ILE A 131 12.24 -13.35 -40.92
C ILE A 131 12.41 -12.22 -41.93
N ASN A 132 12.24 -10.96 -41.51
CA ASN A 132 12.35 -9.79 -42.37
C ASN A 132 13.73 -9.57 -42.98
N THR A 133 14.76 -10.20 -42.43
CA THR A 133 16.13 -10.05 -42.94
C THR A 133 16.67 -11.29 -43.63
N ILE A 134 15.98 -12.45 -43.62
CA ILE A 134 16.50 -13.75 -44.07
C ILE A 134 17.14 -13.78 -45.46
N ASP A 135 16.68 -12.96 -46.41
CA ASP A 135 17.18 -12.94 -47.80
C ASP A 135 18.30 -11.91 -48.03
N LYS A 136 18.69 -11.14 -47.00
CA LYS A 136 19.73 -10.11 -47.09
C LYS A 136 21.15 -10.67 -47.08
N SER A 137 21.36 -11.92 -46.67
CA SER A 137 22.70 -12.53 -46.58
C SER A 137 22.65 -14.05 -46.82
N GLU A 138 23.73 -14.59 -47.40
CA GLU A 138 23.90 -16.03 -47.65
C GLU A 138 23.98 -16.83 -46.34
N PHE A 139 24.62 -16.24 -45.34
CA PHE A 139 24.83 -16.83 -44.03
C PHE A 139 24.21 -15.95 -42.95
N LYS A 140 23.54 -16.58 -41.99
CA LYS A 140 22.93 -15.92 -40.83
C LYS A 140 23.19 -16.71 -39.58
N LEU A 141 23.81 -16.03 -38.61
CA LEU A 141 23.98 -16.56 -37.27
C LEU A 141 22.85 -16.04 -36.38
N ILE A 142 22.07 -16.97 -35.82
CA ILE A 142 21.01 -16.65 -34.87
C ILE A 142 21.45 -17.19 -33.51
N GLN A 143 21.69 -16.28 -32.56
CA GLN A 143 22.06 -16.61 -31.19
C GLN A 143 20.90 -16.29 -30.25
N GLY A 144 20.64 -17.19 -29.30
CA GLY A 144 19.66 -16.94 -28.24
C GLY A 144 20.01 -17.74 -26.98
N PRO A 145 19.79 -17.20 -25.77
CA PRO A 145 19.85 -17.95 -24.52
C PRO A 145 18.90 -19.17 -24.46
N PRO A 146 19.06 -20.11 -23.50
CA PRO A 146 18.10 -21.19 -23.30
C PRO A 146 16.68 -20.63 -23.07
N GLY A 147 15.67 -21.21 -23.72
CA GLY A 147 14.27 -20.79 -23.55
C GLY A 147 13.81 -19.61 -24.42
N THR A 148 14.68 -18.96 -25.21
CA THR A 148 14.31 -17.80 -26.06
C THR A 148 13.65 -18.16 -27.39
N GLY A 149 12.93 -19.30 -27.44
CA GLY A 149 12.14 -19.64 -28.62
C GLY A 149 12.92 -20.01 -29.89
N LYS A 150 14.22 -20.37 -29.84
CA LYS A 150 15.02 -20.74 -31.04
C LYS A 150 14.32 -21.77 -31.95
N SER A 151 13.70 -22.81 -31.39
CA SER A 151 12.94 -23.79 -32.18
C SER A 151 11.69 -23.19 -32.84
N GLN A 152 11.07 -22.20 -32.21
CA GLN A 152 9.95 -21.44 -32.79
C GLN A 152 10.45 -20.53 -33.92
N SER A 153 11.58 -19.84 -33.73
CA SER A 153 12.21 -19.04 -34.79
C SER A 153 12.57 -19.91 -36.01
N LEU A 154 13.13 -21.11 -35.81
CA LEU A 154 13.37 -22.06 -36.90
C LEU A 154 12.07 -22.50 -37.57
N THR A 155 11.01 -22.74 -36.80
CA THR A 155 9.69 -23.07 -37.37
C THR A 155 9.19 -21.91 -38.24
N ALA A 156 9.31 -20.67 -37.78
CA ALA A 156 8.93 -19.46 -38.52
C ALA A 156 9.71 -19.27 -39.82
N ILE A 157 11.02 -19.57 -39.79
CA ILE A 157 11.89 -19.54 -40.96
C ILE A 157 11.44 -20.60 -41.97
N ILE A 158 11.19 -21.83 -41.52
CA ILE A 158 10.74 -22.94 -42.37
C ILE A 158 9.40 -22.59 -43.03
N THR A 159 8.41 -22.14 -42.26
CA THR A 159 7.08 -21.80 -42.79
C THR A 159 7.14 -20.64 -43.78
N ASN A 160 7.85 -19.56 -43.46
CA ASN A 160 8.04 -18.44 -44.39
C ASN A 160 8.76 -18.89 -45.69
N THR A 161 9.77 -19.75 -45.59
CA THR A 161 10.49 -20.26 -46.77
C THR A 161 9.59 -21.12 -47.67
N LEU A 162 8.74 -21.97 -47.06
CA LEU A 162 7.77 -22.80 -47.77
C LEU A 162 6.65 -21.97 -48.40
N GLU A 163 6.12 -20.96 -47.69
CA GLU A 163 5.11 -20.02 -48.20
C GLU A 163 5.59 -19.24 -49.42
N ASN A 164 6.89 -18.95 -49.48
CA ASN A 164 7.53 -18.34 -50.62
C ASN A 164 7.94 -19.35 -51.72
N GLY A 165 7.43 -20.58 -51.67
CA GLY A 165 7.58 -21.59 -52.72
C GLY A 165 8.97 -22.24 -52.80
N LYS A 166 9.80 -22.12 -51.76
CA LYS A 166 11.13 -22.73 -51.71
C LYS A 166 11.15 -24.04 -50.94
N LYS A 167 12.25 -24.79 -51.08
CA LYS A 167 12.54 -26.02 -50.34
C LYS A 167 13.59 -25.72 -49.27
N ILE A 168 13.54 -26.42 -48.14
CA ILE A 168 14.46 -26.23 -47.02
C ILE A 168 15.00 -27.57 -46.51
N LEU A 169 16.29 -27.60 -46.17
CA LEU A 169 16.96 -28.73 -45.52
C LEU A 169 17.37 -28.29 -44.10
N VAL A 170 17.00 -29.08 -43.10
CA VAL A 170 17.32 -28.82 -41.69
C VAL A 170 18.26 -29.90 -41.19
N VAL A 171 19.41 -29.50 -40.65
CA VAL A 171 20.43 -30.40 -40.09
C VAL A 171 20.64 -30.04 -38.62
N CYS A 172 20.68 -31.04 -37.75
CA CYS A 172 20.87 -30.86 -36.31
C CYS A 172 21.73 -32.01 -35.74
N GLU A 173 22.53 -31.73 -34.72
CA GLU A 173 23.37 -32.75 -34.04
C GLU A 173 22.54 -33.81 -33.32
N LYS A 174 21.42 -33.40 -32.71
CA LYS A 174 20.56 -34.28 -31.90
C LYS A 174 19.20 -34.45 -32.54
N LYS A 175 18.76 -35.71 -32.67
CA LYS A 175 17.44 -36.08 -33.17
C LYS A 175 16.30 -35.36 -32.44
N THR A 176 16.42 -35.16 -31.13
CA THR A 176 15.41 -34.48 -30.31
C THR A 176 15.10 -33.06 -30.79
N ALA A 177 16.06 -32.35 -31.39
CA ALA A 177 15.81 -31.03 -31.98
C ALA A 177 14.96 -31.13 -33.25
N LEU A 178 15.21 -32.13 -34.10
CA LEU A 178 14.41 -32.41 -35.29
C LEU A 178 12.98 -32.81 -34.91
N ASP A 179 12.82 -33.64 -33.88
CA ASP A 179 11.50 -34.06 -33.39
C ASP A 179 10.65 -32.87 -32.91
N VAL A 180 11.27 -31.87 -32.24
CA VAL A 180 10.57 -30.65 -31.81
C VAL A 180 10.09 -29.84 -33.00
N ILE A 181 10.94 -29.64 -34.01
CA ILE A 181 10.59 -28.89 -35.23
C ILE A 181 9.48 -29.62 -36.00
N TYR A 182 9.62 -30.93 -36.18
CA TYR A 182 8.61 -31.75 -36.83
C TYR A 182 7.25 -31.67 -36.13
N ASN A 183 7.22 -31.78 -34.80
CA ASN A 183 5.98 -31.67 -34.03
C ASN A 183 5.33 -30.28 -34.16
N ASN A 184 6.13 -29.21 -34.23
CA ASN A 184 5.61 -27.86 -34.46
C ASN A 184 4.99 -27.73 -35.85
N LEU A 185 5.66 -28.22 -36.89
CA LEU A 185 5.15 -28.19 -38.27
C LEU A 185 3.92 -29.10 -38.43
N LYS A 186 3.88 -30.24 -37.72
CA LYS A 186 2.72 -31.13 -37.67
C LYS A 186 1.49 -30.45 -37.07
N LYS A 187 1.65 -29.62 -36.04
CA LYS A 187 0.55 -28.81 -35.48
C LYS A 187 -0.03 -27.83 -36.49
N LEU A 188 0.77 -27.39 -37.46
CA LEU A 188 0.34 -26.54 -38.57
C LEU A 188 -0.25 -27.35 -39.75
N GLY A 189 -0.27 -28.69 -39.65
CA GLY A 189 -0.76 -29.57 -40.71
C GLY A 189 0.23 -29.80 -41.86
N LEU A 190 1.52 -29.51 -41.65
CA LEU A 190 2.58 -29.65 -42.66
C LEU A 190 3.33 -31.00 -42.56
N ASP A 191 2.88 -31.93 -41.72
CA ASP A 191 3.54 -33.22 -41.48
C ASP A 191 3.67 -34.07 -42.74
N LYS A 192 2.69 -33.97 -43.64
CA LYS A 192 2.69 -34.68 -44.93
C LYS A 192 3.70 -34.13 -45.93
N LEU A 193 4.31 -32.97 -45.65
CA LEU A 193 5.28 -32.29 -46.52
C LEU A 193 6.74 -32.53 -46.10
N ILE A 194 6.97 -33.33 -45.06
CA ILE A 194 8.28 -33.47 -44.40
C ILE A 194 8.74 -34.91 -44.43
N ALA A 195 10.04 -35.12 -44.67
CA ALA A 195 10.72 -36.40 -44.50
C ALA A 195 11.90 -36.23 -43.52
N ILE A 196 11.97 -37.08 -42.49
CA ILE A 196 13.06 -37.09 -41.52
C ILE A 196 14.01 -38.24 -41.87
N ILE A 197 15.30 -37.97 -41.84
CA ILE A 197 16.36 -38.97 -42.09
C ILE A 197 17.23 -39.04 -40.84
N ASP A 198 17.18 -40.16 -40.13
CA ASP A 198 17.99 -40.46 -38.94
C ASP A 198 19.01 -41.57 -39.24
N ASP A 199 18.60 -42.62 -39.97
CA ASP A 199 19.48 -43.65 -40.52
C ASP A 199 19.11 -43.95 -41.98
N VAL A 200 20.09 -43.82 -42.87
CA VAL A 200 19.92 -43.92 -44.33
C VAL A 200 19.39 -45.29 -44.78
N ASN A 201 19.74 -46.36 -44.06
CA ASN A 201 19.32 -47.72 -44.42
C ASN A 201 17.95 -48.06 -43.82
N ARG A 202 17.74 -47.72 -42.55
CA ARG A 202 16.50 -48.03 -41.82
C ARG A 202 15.32 -47.21 -42.35
N ASP A 203 15.52 -45.92 -42.58
CA ASP A 203 14.42 -44.98 -42.83
C ASP A 203 14.02 -44.91 -44.32
N ARG A 204 14.80 -45.56 -45.20
CA ARG A 204 14.61 -45.56 -46.66
C ARG A 204 13.18 -45.90 -47.08
N LYS A 205 12.58 -46.90 -46.44
CA LYS A 205 11.22 -47.35 -46.79
C LYS A 205 10.16 -46.30 -46.46
N GLU A 206 10.26 -45.70 -45.28
CA GLU A 206 9.33 -44.67 -44.80
C GLU A 206 9.38 -43.41 -45.67
N ILE A 207 10.58 -42.98 -46.07
CA ILE A 207 10.78 -41.85 -46.98
C ILE A 207 10.13 -42.11 -48.34
N ILE A 208 10.33 -43.30 -48.91
CA ILE A 208 9.72 -43.68 -50.19
C ILE A 208 8.19 -43.65 -50.09
N ASP A 209 7.63 -44.14 -48.99
CA ASP A 209 6.18 -44.15 -48.78
C ASP A 209 5.60 -42.73 -48.64
N ILE A 210 6.33 -41.80 -48.00
CA ILE A 210 5.94 -40.38 -47.92
C ILE A 210 5.90 -39.75 -49.32
N VAL A 211 6.96 -39.93 -50.12
CA VAL A 211 7.05 -39.36 -51.47
C VAL A 211 5.98 -39.94 -52.39
N ARG A 212 5.68 -41.24 -52.29
CA ARG A 212 4.59 -41.87 -53.05
C ARG A 212 3.23 -41.26 -52.70
N LYS A 213 2.91 -41.12 -51.41
CA LYS A 213 1.67 -40.49 -50.95
C LYS A 213 1.54 -39.04 -51.42
N MET A 214 2.64 -38.29 -51.44
CA MET A 214 2.65 -36.93 -52.00
C MET A 214 2.32 -36.93 -53.50
N SER A 215 2.91 -37.86 -54.27
CA SER A 215 2.66 -37.96 -55.72
C SER A 215 1.24 -38.41 -56.07
N GLU A 216 0.62 -39.23 -55.21
CA GLU A 216 -0.76 -39.71 -55.38
C GLU A 216 -1.82 -38.65 -54.99
N THR A 217 -1.42 -37.62 -54.23
CA THR A 217 -2.30 -36.52 -53.82
C THR A 217 -2.34 -35.44 -54.91
N GLU A 218 -2.98 -35.72 -56.04
CA GLU A 218 -2.90 -34.85 -57.24
C GLU A 218 -3.64 -33.51 -57.16
N GLN A 219 -4.49 -33.26 -56.15
CA GLN A 219 -5.10 -31.93 -55.95
C GLN A 219 -5.24 -31.62 -54.46
N PRO A 220 -4.51 -30.62 -53.90
CA PRO A 220 -4.87 -30.09 -52.59
C PRO A 220 -6.32 -29.59 -52.67
N GLU A 221 -7.14 -29.90 -51.65
CA GLU A 221 -8.48 -29.31 -51.54
C GLU A 221 -8.35 -27.79 -51.74
N LYS A 222 -8.87 -27.28 -52.86
CA LYS A 222 -8.93 -25.83 -53.09
C LYS A 222 -9.89 -25.25 -52.05
N ARG A 223 -9.36 -24.88 -50.89
CA ARG A 223 -10.04 -23.91 -50.04
C ARG A 223 -10.13 -22.64 -50.87
N ASN A 224 -11.34 -22.24 -51.23
CA ASN A 224 -11.56 -20.98 -51.92
C ASN A 224 -11.12 -19.84 -51.00
N PHE A 225 -9.88 -19.37 -51.20
CA PHE A 225 -9.38 -18.18 -50.54
C PHE A 225 -10.21 -16.99 -51.01
N ASN A 226 -10.98 -16.40 -50.10
CA ASN A 226 -11.76 -15.21 -50.40
C ASN A 226 -10.86 -13.99 -50.25
N GLU A 227 -10.15 -13.67 -51.33
CA GLU A 227 -9.21 -12.53 -51.42
C GLU A 227 -9.87 -11.22 -50.95
N LYS A 228 -11.14 -10.99 -51.31
CA LYS A 228 -11.89 -9.80 -50.89
C LYS A 228 -12.12 -9.72 -49.38
N ASP A 229 -12.43 -10.83 -48.72
CA ASP A 229 -12.62 -10.86 -47.26
C ASP A 229 -11.29 -10.68 -46.52
N TYR A 230 -10.21 -11.20 -47.09
CA TYR A 230 -8.86 -10.97 -46.58
C TYR A 230 -8.46 -9.50 -46.68
N ASP A 231 -8.62 -8.88 -47.85
CA ASP A 231 -8.24 -7.47 -48.09
C ASP A 231 -9.01 -6.51 -47.19
N VAL A 232 -10.33 -6.73 -47.02
CA VAL A 232 -11.17 -5.91 -46.11
C VAL A 232 -10.70 -6.02 -44.66
N LYS A 233 -10.34 -7.22 -44.20
CA LYS A 233 -9.80 -7.40 -42.85
C LYS A 233 -8.43 -6.75 -42.71
N LEU A 234 -7.57 -6.87 -43.73
CA LEU A 234 -6.24 -6.28 -43.74
C LEU A 234 -6.31 -4.76 -43.66
N GLU A 235 -7.15 -4.10 -44.46
CA GLU A 235 -7.37 -2.65 -44.39
C GLU A 235 -7.82 -2.22 -42.99
N LYS A 236 -8.79 -2.93 -42.40
CA LYS A 236 -9.26 -2.65 -41.03
C LYS A 236 -8.14 -2.75 -40.00
N TYR A 237 -7.28 -3.75 -40.10
CA TYR A 237 -6.14 -3.88 -39.19
C TYR A 237 -5.13 -2.76 -39.41
N HIS A 238 -4.86 -2.34 -40.64
CA HIS A 238 -3.99 -1.20 -40.93
C HIS A 238 -4.54 0.11 -40.34
N GLU A 239 -5.85 0.37 -40.43
CA GLU A 239 -6.47 1.53 -39.79
C GLU A 239 -6.32 1.49 -38.27
N MET A 240 -6.54 0.34 -37.64
CA MET A 240 -6.36 0.17 -36.19
C MET A 240 -4.92 0.42 -35.76
N ILE A 241 -3.94 -0.08 -36.52
CA ILE A 241 -2.51 0.16 -36.28
C ILE A 241 -2.20 1.65 -36.40
N ALA A 242 -2.72 2.32 -37.44
CA ALA A 242 -2.51 3.75 -37.65
C ALA A 242 -3.10 4.59 -36.50
N ASP A 243 -4.32 4.30 -36.06
CA ASP A 243 -4.96 4.99 -34.93
C ASP A 243 -4.20 4.75 -33.62
N PHE A 244 -3.79 3.51 -33.35
CA PHE A 244 -2.98 3.16 -32.18
C PHE A 244 -1.65 3.93 -32.17
N ASN A 245 -0.92 3.91 -33.29
CA ASN A 245 0.35 4.62 -33.44
C ASN A 245 0.18 6.13 -33.28
N LYS A 246 -0.92 6.69 -33.77
CA LYS A 246 -1.25 8.12 -33.60
C LYS A 246 -1.48 8.47 -32.13
N ARG A 247 -2.24 7.64 -31.39
CA ARG A 247 -2.45 7.83 -29.94
C ARG A 247 -1.12 7.74 -29.18
N HIS A 248 -0.30 6.75 -29.51
CA HIS A 248 1.02 6.59 -28.91
C HIS A 248 1.93 7.79 -29.18
N HIS A 249 1.99 8.27 -30.42
CA HIS A 249 2.75 9.49 -30.75
C HIS A 249 2.24 10.72 -30.00
N ASN A 250 0.93 10.85 -29.81
CA ASN A 250 0.37 11.96 -29.03
C ASN A 250 0.77 11.90 -27.55
N LEU A 251 0.94 10.72 -26.96
CA LEU A 251 1.44 10.57 -25.59
C LEU A 251 2.90 11.03 -25.44
N LEU A 252 3.68 10.95 -26.52
CA LEU A 252 5.08 11.38 -26.54
C LEU A 252 5.25 12.88 -26.86
N LYS A 253 4.17 13.58 -27.23
CA LYS A 253 4.23 15.03 -27.46
C LYS A 253 4.34 15.76 -26.13
N SER A 254 5.19 16.79 -26.10
CA SER A 254 5.23 17.75 -25.00
C SER A 254 3.85 18.36 -24.80
N VAL A 255 3.35 18.27 -23.57
CA VAL A 255 2.08 18.86 -23.14
C VAL A 255 2.33 20.14 -22.36
N PHE A 256 3.32 20.15 -21.47
CA PHE A 256 3.61 21.28 -20.61
C PHE A 256 5.11 21.38 -20.34
N ARG A 257 5.71 22.56 -20.57
CA ARG A 257 7.14 22.86 -20.31
C ARG A 257 8.15 21.82 -20.82
N GLY A 258 7.90 21.26 -22.00
CA GLY A 258 8.79 20.27 -22.61
C GLY A 258 8.55 18.83 -22.14
N TYR A 259 7.74 18.63 -21.10
CA TYR A 259 7.37 17.31 -20.60
C TYR A 259 6.16 16.76 -21.35
N ASN A 260 6.24 15.48 -21.70
CA ASN A 260 5.08 14.71 -22.13
C ASN A 260 4.34 14.11 -20.93
N ILE A 261 3.13 13.58 -21.16
CA ILE A 261 2.26 13.06 -20.08
C ILE A 261 2.95 11.95 -19.28
N GLN A 262 3.69 11.07 -19.97
CA GLN A 262 4.36 9.94 -19.32
C GLN A 262 5.48 10.43 -18.39
N GLU A 263 6.24 11.44 -18.81
CA GLU A 263 7.29 12.05 -17.99
C GLU A 263 6.69 12.77 -16.79
N MET A 264 5.62 13.56 -16.97
CA MET A 264 4.93 14.23 -15.86
C MET A 264 4.41 13.23 -14.82
N ILE A 265 3.77 12.14 -15.25
CA ILE A 265 3.29 11.08 -14.34
C ILE A 265 4.47 10.41 -13.62
N SER A 266 5.56 10.15 -14.33
CA SER A 266 6.74 9.50 -13.74
C SER A 266 7.37 10.39 -12.67
N GLU A 267 7.49 11.69 -12.93
CA GLU A 267 7.99 12.67 -11.98
C GLU A 267 7.08 12.78 -10.75
N TYR A 268 5.75 12.89 -10.95
CA TYR A 268 4.78 12.85 -9.87
C TYR A 268 4.90 11.60 -8.99
N LEU A 269 4.97 10.41 -9.61
CA LEU A 269 5.09 9.15 -8.86
C LEU A 269 6.41 9.05 -8.10
N ASN A 270 7.50 9.60 -8.63
CA ASN A 270 8.78 9.65 -7.93
C ASN A 270 8.73 10.60 -6.73
N LEU A 271 8.15 11.79 -6.90
CA LEU A 271 7.94 12.74 -5.81
C LEU A 271 7.02 12.15 -4.72
N LYS A 272 5.93 11.49 -5.11
CA LYS A 272 5.01 10.82 -4.17
C LYS A 272 5.68 9.74 -3.32
N LYS A 273 6.71 9.05 -3.83
CA LYS A 273 7.49 8.09 -3.00
C LYS A 273 8.27 8.78 -1.90
N THR A 274 8.62 10.05 -2.06
CA THR A 274 9.41 10.81 -1.07
C THR A 274 8.54 11.44 0.02
N VAL A 275 7.24 11.62 -0.22
CA VAL A 275 6.32 12.30 0.71
C VAL A 275 5.01 11.51 0.83
N GLU A 276 4.76 10.89 1.99
CA GLU A 276 3.46 10.33 2.35
C GLU A 276 2.50 11.46 2.79
N LYS A 277 1.87 12.15 1.84
CA LYS A 277 0.78 13.11 2.14
C LYS A 277 -0.45 12.89 1.27
N ASP A 278 -1.59 13.27 1.83
CA ASP A 278 -2.93 13.08 1.28
C ASP A 278 -3.17 14.04 0.11
N ASP A 279 -3.29 13.53 -1.12
CA ASP A 279 -3.49 14.32 -2.35
C ASP A 279 -4.85 15.05 -2.41
N ARG A 280 -5.71 14.86 -1.40
CA ARG A 280 -7.10 15.36 -1.39
C ARG A 280 -7.22 16.87 -1.40
N LEU A 281 -6.20 17.62 -0.96
CA LEU A 281 -6.23 19.08 -0.91
C LEU A 281 -6.27 19.74 -2.30
N LEU A 282 -5.85 19.03 -3.35
CA LEU A 282 -5.73 19.60 -4.71
C LEU A 282 -6.80 19.07 -5.67
N LEU A 283 -7.70 18.17 -5.22
CA LEU A 283 -8.71 17.53 -6.09
C LEU A 283 -9.86 18.48 -6.49
N GLU A 284 -10.06 19.58 -5.76
CA GLU A 284 -11.14 20.54 -6.00
C GLU A 284 -10.67 21.81 -6.76
N ILE A 285 -9.41 21.86 -7.19
CA ILE A 285 -8.84 23.03 -7.88
C ILE A 285 -8.84 22.78 -9.38
N ASP A 286 -9.43 23.71 -10.14
CA ASP A 286 -9.43 23.67 -11.60
C ASP A 286 -8.17 24.34 -12.15
N PHE A 287 -7.21 23.54 -12.63
CA PHE A 287 -5.93 24.02 -13.16
C PHE A 287 -6.03 24.33 -14.65
N LYS A 288 -5.51 25.49 -15.06
CA LYS A 288 -5.45 25.92 -16.47
C LYS A 288 -4.24 25.36 -17.23
N PHE A 289 -3.26 24.79 -16.52
CA PHE A 289 -2.03 24.20 -17.06
C PHE A 289 -1.28 25.13 -18.03
N ASN A 290 -1.09 26.39 -17.64
CA ASN A 290 -0.33 27.37 -18.40
C ASN A 290 0.87 27.92 -17.62
N ASP A 291 1.82 28.54 -18.33
CA ASP A 291 3.07 29.00 -17.73
C ASP A 291 2.87 30.11 -16.69
N GLU A 292 1.87 30.98 -16.89
CA GLU A 292 1.57 32.07 -15.96
C GLU A 292 1.04 31.54 -14.63
N GLU A 293 0.13 30.55 -14.69
CA GLU A 293 -0.41 29.85 -13.52
C GLU A 293 0.71 29.10 -12.79
N TYR A 294 1.59 28.41 -13.52
CA TYR A 294 2.72 27.72 -12.91
C TYR A 294 3.65 28.68 -12.20
N GLU A 295 4.10 29.77 -12.84
CA GLU A 295 5.04 30.72 -12.20
C GLU A 295 4.44 31.34 -10.94
N LYS A 296 3.14 31.65 -10.97
CA LYS A 296 2.41 32.13 -9.80
C LYS A 296 2.40 31.10 -8.66
N ILE A 297 2.01 29.85 -8.95
CA ILE A 297 1.97 28.78 -7.94
C ILE A 297 3.37 28.47 -7.42
N PHE A 298 4.36 28.39 -8.31
CA PHE A 298 5.75 28.12 -7.96
C PHE A 298 6.32 29.20 -7.05
N THR A 299 6.14 30.47 -7.40
CA THR A 299 6.57 31.61 -6.56
C THR A 299 5.91 31.56 -5.18
N LEU A 300 4.62 31.22 -5.12
CA LEU A 300 3.93 31.06 -3.83
C LEU A 300 4.50 29.88 -3.03
N ILE A 301 4.75 28.74 -3.64
CA ILE A 301 5.34 27.57 -2.96
C ILE A 301 6.76 27.88 -2.47
N GLU A 302 7.56 28.59 -3.26
CA GLU A 302 8.91 29.03 -2.88
C GLU A 302 8.84 29.96 -1.66
N GLN A 303 7.99 30.99 -1.69
CA GLN A 303 7.72 31.85 -0.53
C GLN A 303 7.22 31.06 0.68
N ALA A 304 6.36 30.05 0.48
CA ALA A 304 5.88 29.19 1.54
C ALA A 304 7.00 28.37 2.18
N THR A 305 7.93 27.88 1.35
CA THR A 305 9.04 27.02 1.75
C THR A 305 10.06 27.83 2.54
N ASP A 306 10.43 29.01 2.05
CA ASP A 306 11.30 29.95 2.76
C ASP A 306 10.71 30.31 4.13
N LEU A 307 9.40 30.64 4.15
CA LEU A 307 8.70 30.94 5.40
C LEU A 307 8.57 29.72 6.30
N TYR A 308 8.64 28.48 5.83
CA TYR A 308 8.53 27.27 6.66
C TYR A 308 9.88 26.81 7.21
N GLU A 309 10.96 26.92 6.43
CA GLU A 309 12.33 26.58 6.87
C GLU A 309 12.82 27.53 7.98
N GLU A 310 12.31 28.77 8.02
CA GLU A 310 12.68 29.78 9.02
C GLU A 310 11.96 29.65 10.37
N ILE A 311 11.10 28.65 10.58
CA ILE A 311 10.25 28.56 11.78
C ILE A 311 10.75 27.50 12.77
N PRO A 312 11.44 27.92 13.86
CA PRO A 312 11.69 27.06 15.00
C PRO A 312 10.40 26.52 15.62
N GLU A 313 10.44 25.31 16.18
CA GLU A 313 9.30 24.72 16.91
C GLU A 313 8.82 25.61 18.07
N GLU A 314 9.72 26.43 18.62
CA GLU A 314 9.44 27.38 19.69
C GLU A 314 8.51 28.54 19.28
N THR A 315 8.27 28.74 17.99
CA THR A 315 7.35 29.78 17.49
C THR A 315 5.87 29.37 17.59
N PHE A 316 5.56 28.06 17.66
CA PHE A 316 4.20 27.56 17.73
C PHE A 316 3.50 27.88 19.06
N VAL A 317 4.17 28.54 20.00
CA VAL A 317 3.56 29.15 21.19
C VAL A 317 2.37 30.05 20.86
N TYR A 318 2.36 30.65 19.67
CA TYR A 318 1.28 31.54 19.20
C TYR A 318 0.08 30.81 18.57
N ASP A 319 0.06 29.47 18.47
CA ASP A 319 -1.11 28.71 17.98
C ASP A 319 -2.32 28.81 18.90
N VAL A 320 -2.10 29.23 20.15
CA VAL A 320 -3.16 29.54 21.13
C VAL A 320 -4.06 30.70 20.67
N LEU A 321 -3.53 31.56 19.79
CA LEU A 321 -4.20 32.75 19.27
C LEU A 321 -5.08 32.43 18.06
N SER A 322 -6.16 33.19 17.92
CA SER A 322 -7.09 33.06 16.81
C SER A 322 -6.42 33.40 15.49
N LYS A 323 -6.68 32.58 14.46
CA LYS A 323 -6.18 32.77 13.09
C LYS A 323 -6.58 34.13 12.50
N GLU A 324 -7.73 34.67 12.92
CA GLU A 324 -8.23 35.99 12.52
C GLU A 324 -7.31 37.14 12.93
N SER A 325 -6.39 36.91 13.87
CA SER A 325 -5.43 37.92 14.32
C SER A 325 -4.27 38.13 13.34
N PHE A 326 -4.15 37.31 12.30
CA PHE A 326 -3.02 37.26 11.36
C PHE A 326 -3.46 37.48 9.91
N THR A 327 -4.50 38.29 9.67
CA THR A 327 -5.07 38.51 8.32
C THR A 327 -4.46 39.69 7.58
N GLU A 328 -3.54 40.43 8.19
CA GLU A 328 -2.86 41.59 7.62
C GLU A 328 -1.35 41.34 7.63
N GLU A 329 -0.58 42.12 6.86
CA GLU A 329 0.89 42.03 6.86
C GLU A 329 1.48 42.44 8.22
N HIS A 330 2.62 41.86 8.59
CA HIS A 330 3.29 42.21 9.85
C HIS A 330 3.70 43.69 9.85
N THR A 331 3.30 44.40 10.90
CA THR A 331 3.83 45.72 11.23
C THR A 331 4.21 45.76 12.71
N ILE A 332 5.22 46.57 13.06
CA ILE A 332 5.63 46.78 14.45
C ILE A 332 4.44 47.31 15.29
N GLN A 333 3.54 48.08 14.69
CA GLN A 333 2.33 48.58 15.35
C GLN A 333 1.32 47.46 15.63
N ALA A 334 1.05 46.59 14.65
CA ALA A 334 0.17 45.43 14.83
C ALA A 334 0.74 44.45 15.88
N GLU A 335 2.04 44.19 15.86
CA GLU A 335 2.72 43.38 16.87
C GLU A 335 2.52 43.94 18.29
N ASN A 336 2.79 45.23 18.49
CA ASN A 336 2.62 45.88 19.80
C ASN A 336 1.16 45.83 20.26
N GLN A 337 0.19 45.98 19.34
CA GLN A 337 -1.23 45.87 19.66
C GLN A 337 -1.61 44.45 20.08
N ILE A 338 -1.11 43.43 19.38
CA ILE A 338 -1.37 42.02 19.72
C ILE A 338 -0.76 41.68 21.08
N HIS A 339 0.48 42.08 21.36
CA HIS A 339 1.10 41.86 22.68
C HIS A 339 0.39 42.61 23.80
N ALA A 340 -0.04 43.85 23.57
CA ALA A 340 -0.85 44.59 24.54
C ALA A 340 -2.20 43.89 24.82
N ARG A 341 -2.81 43.29 23.78
CA ARG A 341 -4.01 42.47 23.95
C ARG A 341 -3.70 41.20 24.73
N ILE A 342 -2.63 40.47 24.42
CA ILE A 342 -2.20 39.29 25.19
C ILE A 342 -2.04 39.65 26.67
N GLN A 343 -1.41 40.78 26.98
CA GLN A 343 -1.27 41.27 28.36
C GLN A 343 -2.64 41.51 29.02
N SER A 344 -3.57 42.18 28.33
CA SER A 344 -4.93 42.40 28.86
C SER A 344 -5.72 41.10 29.04
N GLU A 345 -5.47 40.09 28.20
CA GLU A 345 -6.08 38.76 28.32
C GLU A 345 -5.53 38.00 29.53
N ILE A 346 -4.21 38.07 29.77
CA ILE A 346 -3.59 37.51 30.99
C ILE A 346 -4.18 38.17 32.24
N GLU A 347 -4.25 39.50 32.27
CA GLU A 347 -4.84 40.25 33.39
C GLU A 347 -6.30 39.87 33.61
N PHE A 348 -7.07 39.64 32.55
CA PHE A 348 -8.44 39.15 32.66
C PHE A 348 -8.48 37.73 33.26
N LEU A 349 -7.67 36.80 32.74
CA LEU A 349 -7.65 35.40 33.19
C LEU A 349 -7.20 35.25 34.65
N GLU A 350 -6.24 36.07 35.10
CA GLU A 350 -5.78 36.10 36.49
C GLU A 350 -6.84 36.65 37.46
N ASN A 351 -7.82 37.42 36.97
CA ASN A 351 -8.92 37.98 37.74
C ASN A 351 -10.22 37.13 37.64
N ILE A 352 -10.14 35.90 37.14
CA ILE A 352 -11.28 34.97 37.11
C ILE A 352 -11.46 34.31 38.48
N GLU A 353 -12.68 34.30 38.98
CA GLU A 353 -13.05 33.57 40.19
C GLU A 353 -13.26 32.07 39.88
N THR A 354 -12.16 31.32 39.78
CA THR A 354 -12.19 29.88 39.40
C THR A 354 -12.90 29.00 40.44
N ASN A 355 -12.95 29.43 41.70
CA ASN A 355 -13.67 28.79 42.79
C ASN A 355 -15.17 28.66 42.53
N CYS A 356 -15.78 29.57 41.76
CA CYS A 356 -17.19 29.50 41.37
C CYS A 356 -17.54 28.21 40.59
N PHE A 357 -16.56 27.62 39.90
CA PHE A 357 -16.75 26.41 39.08
C PHE A 357 -16.50 25.11 39.85
N THR A 358 -16.18 25.18 41.15
CA THR A 358 -16.00 23.99 41.99
C THR A 358 -17.35 23.36 42.34
N LEU A 359 -17.42 22.03 42.41
CA LEU A 359 -18.66 21.34 42.75
C LEU A 359 -19.00 21.52 44.23
N SER A 360 -20.18 22.07 44.49
CA SER A 360 -20.77 22.15 45.83
C SER A 360 -21.99 21.24 45.89
N ASN A 361 -22.03 20.35 46.89
CA ASN A 361 -23.17 19.46 47.11
C ASN A 361 -24.18 20.14 48.04
N PHE A 362 -25.33 20.55 47.49
CA PHE A 362 -26.46 21.06 48.26
C PHE A 362 -27.55 19.99 48.32
N ALA A 363 -27.93 19.59 49.54
CA ALA A 363 -29.03 18.63 49.74
C ALA A 363 -30.39 19.35 49.60
N ILE A 364 -30.88 19.49 48.37
CA ILE A 364 -32.20 20.07 48.08
C ILE A 364 -33.21 18.92 47.88
N GLU A 365 -33.60 18.29 48.98
CA GLU A 365 -34.50 17.13 48.94
C GLU A 365 -35.94 17.48 49.29
N LYS A 366 -36.89 16.60 48.91
CA LYS A 366 -38.28 16.75 49.37
C LYS A 366 -38.30 16.64 50.88
N LEU A 367 -39.00 17.57 51.52
CA LEU A 367 -39.19 17.53 52.95
C LEU A 367 -40.14 16.37 53.33
N PRO A 368 -39.85 15.61 54.41
CA PRO A 368 -40.61 14.43 54.80
C PRO A 368 -42.11 14.71 55.00
N LYS A 369 -42.96 13.71 54.73
CA LYS A 369 -44.41 13.82 55.01
C LYS A 369 -44.72 13.80 56.52
N GLU A 370 -43.84 13.25 57.35
CA GLU A 370 -44.02 13.24 58.81
C GLU A 370 -43.90 14.64 59.42
N SER A 371 -43.22 15.57 58.73
CA SER A 371 -43.07 16.97 59.14
C SER A 371 -44.34 17.82 58.99
N PHE A 372 -45.40 17.31 58.35
CA PHE A 372 -46.72 17.99 58.38
C PHE A 372 -47.35 17.96 59.78
N GLU A 373 -46.88 17.06 60.63
CA GLU A 373 -47.47 16.78 61.93
C GLU A 373 -46.71 17.46 63.07
N GLU A 374 -45.51 17.99 62.83
CA GLU A 374 -44.70 18.70 63.80
C GLU A 374 -43.88 19.82 63.14
N TYR A 375 -43.98 21.05 63.65
CA TYR A 375 -43.06 22.13 63.30
C TYR A 375 -41.76 21.97 64.09
N ASP A 376 -40.64 21.86 63.38
CA ASP A 376 -39.28 21.84 63.93
C ASP A 376 -38.49 23.02 63.36
N GLN A 377 -38.06 23.93 64.24
CA GLN A 377 -37.34 25.14 63.87
C GLN A 377 -35.95 24.84 63.30
N GLU A 378 -35.24 23.85 63.86
CA GLU A 378 -33.87 23.50 63.44
C GLU A 378 -33.88 22.93 62.02
N VAL A 379 -34.89 22.13 61.69
CA VAL A 379 -35.08 21.59 60.33
C VAL A 379 -35.30 22.70 59.30
N ILE A 380 -36.11 23.71 59.64
CA ILE A 380 -36.44 24.82 58.73
C ILE A 380 -35.25 25.75 58.55
N GLU A 381 -34.55 26.08 59.63
CA GLU A 381 -33.34 26.90 59.58
C GLU A 381 -32.23 26.22 58.76
N ASN A 382 -32.00 24.93 58.98
CA ASN A 382 -31.02 24.16 58.20
C ASN A 382 -31.42 24.07 56.71
N TYR A 383 -32.70 23.83 56.42
CA TYR A 383 -33.19 23.83 55.04
C TYR A 383 -33.05 25.22 54.38
N GLY A 384 -33.34 26.29 55.11
CA GLY A 384 -33.14 27.68 54.66
C GLY A 384 -31.68 27.98 54.36
N PHE A 385 -30.75 27.59 55.25
CA PHE A 385 -29.32 27.75 55.03
C PHE A 385 -28.83 27.01 53.77
N ASN A 386 -29.33 25.80 53.52
CA ASN A 386 -28.97 25.03 52.32
C ASN A 386 -29.49 25.69 51.02
N ILE A 387 -30.69 26.28 51.05
CA ILE A 387 -31.25 27.02 49.91
C ILE A 387 -30.48 28.32 49.65
N GLU A 388 -30.17 29.07 50.71
CA GLU A 388 -29.36 30.29 50.62
C GLU A 388 -27.97 29.99 50.04
N ALA A 389 -27.29 28.97 50.57
CA ALA A 389 -25.98 28.54 50.07
C ALA A 389 -26.02 28.10 48.60
N ALA A 390 -27.07 27.36 48.19
CA ALA A 390 -27.28 26.96 46.80
C ALA A 390 -27.53 28.18 45.89
N LEU A 391 -28.36 29.13 46.33
CA LEU A 391 -28.63 30.37 45.61
C LEU A 391 -27.37 31.19 45.40
N THR A 392 -26.58 31.39 46.45
CA THR A 392 -25.31 32.12 46.37
C THR A 392 -24.36 31.45 45.38
N TYR A 393 -24.23 30.13 45.43
CA TYR A 393 -23.39 29.38 44.50
C TYR A 393 -23.83 29.57 43.04
N TRP A 394 -25.10 29.31 42.74
CA TRP A 394 -25.60 29.39 41.36
C TRP A 394 -25.57 30.82 40.81
N LYS A 395 -25.84 31.83 41.64
CA LYS A 395 -25.73 33.25 41.25
C LYS A 395 -24.28 33.64 40.94
N ASN A 396 -23.33 33.24 41.77
CA ASN A 396 -21.91 33.54 41.55
C ASN A 396 -21.38 32.84 40.29
N LEU A 397 -21.71 31.55 40.10
CA LEU A 397 -21.37 30.79 38.89
C LEU A 397 -21.94 31.46 37.63
N MET A 398 -23.21 31.88 37.67
CA MET A 398 -23.88 32.51 36.53
C MET A 398 -23.26 33.86 36.18
N ALA A 399 -22.95 34.70 37.18
CA ALA A 399 -22.30 35.99 36.98
C ALA A 399 -20.91 35.84 36.34
N GLU A 400 -20.10 34.89 36.83
CA GLU A 400 -18.76 34.65 36.29
C GLU A 400 -18.82 34.02 34.89
N LEU A 401 -19.78 33.13 34.64
CA LEU A 401 -20.02 32.54 33.31
C LEU A 401 -20.45 33.60 32.28
N GLU A 402 -21.29 34.56 32.67
CA GLU A 402 -21.70 35.68 31.81
C GLU A 402 -20.51 36.60 31.48
N LYS A 403 -19.72 36.96 32.49
CA LYS A 403 -18.47 37.73 32.33
C LYS A 403 -17.51 37.04 31.35
N LEU A 404 -17.30 35.73 31.50
CA LEU A 404 -16.45 34.94 30.60
C LEU A 404 -16.99 34.89 29.17
N HIS A 405 -18.28 34.61 29.01
CA HIS A 405 -18.90 34.52 27.70
C HIS A 405 -18.86 35.85 26.95
N ALA A 406 -19.15 36.96 27.65
CA ALA A 406 -19.07 38.30 27.10
C ALA A 406 -17.64 38.65 26.65
N HIS A 407 -16.64 38.30 27.46
CA HIS A 407 -15.24 38.55 27.14
C HIS A 407 -14.77 37.75 25.92
N PHE A 408 -14.95 36.43 25.92
CA PHE A 408 -14.53 35.56 24.81
C PHE A 408 -15.29 35.80 23.51
N SER A 409 -16.53 36.28 23.57
CA SER A 409 -17.30 36.62 22.36
C SER A 409 -16.82 37.90 21.70
N ASN A 410 -16.29 38.84 22.49
CA ASN A 410 -15.73 40.10 21.99
C ASN A 410 -14.22 40.01 21.67
N SER A 411 -13.51 39.06 22.28
CA SER A 411 -12.07 38.87 22.05
C SER A 411 -11.82 38.29 20.66
N LYS A 412 -11.28 39.11 19.76
CA LYS A 412 -10.76 38.64 18.46
C LYS A 412 -9.54 37.72 18.61
N LEU A 413 -8.90 37.72 19.79
CA LEU A 413 -7.66 37.00 20.04
C LEU A 413 -7.92 35.55 20.47
N LEU A 414 -8.92 35.31 21.31
CA LEU A 414 -9.15 34.00 21.93
C LEU A 414 -10.51 33.36 21.59
N ASN A 415 -11.31 33.98 20.71
CA ASN A 415 -12.65 33.51 20.34
C ASN A 415 -12.75 32.06 19.82
N THR A 416 -11.64 31.48 19.36
CA THR A 416 -11.57 30.13 18.77
C THR A 416 -10.80 29.12 19.63
N ASN A 417 -10.24 29.56 20.76
CA ASN A 417 -9.47 28.69 21.66
C ASN A 417 -10.37 27.63 22.34
N THR A 418 -9.76 26.52 22.76
CA THR A 418 -10.40 25.42 23.50
C THR A 418 -11.23 25.92 24.69
N LEU A 419 -10.70 26.84 25.51
CA LEU A 419 -11.43 27.38 26.65
C LEU A 419 -12.68 28.17 26.21
N SER A 420 -12.55 29.00 25.18
CA SER A 420 -13.67 29.75 24.60
C SER A 420 -14.79 28.82 24.10
N LYS A 421 -14.43 27.71 23.43
CA LYS A 421 -15.40 26.70 22.99
C LYS A 421 -16.13 26.06 24.16
N LYS A 422 -15.40 25.63 25.19
CA LYS A 422 -16.02 25.07 26.40
C LYS A 422 -16.93 26.09 27.08
N VAL A 423 -16.52 27.36 27.20
CA VAL A 423 -17.36 28.43 27.79
C VAL A 423 -18.63 28.63 26.97
N LYS A 424 -18.57 28.60 25.64
CA LYS A 424 -19.76 28.68 24.77
C LYS A 424 -20.69 27.48 24.95
N GLU A 425 -20.15 26.28 25.06
CA GLU A 425 -20.91 25.07 25.37
C GLU A 425 -21.59 25.20 26.73
N PHE A 426 -20.89 25.68 27.75
CA PHE A 426 -21.48 25.86 29.08
C PHE A 426 -22.54 26.96 29.10
N TYR A 427 -22.30 28.08 28.42
CA TYR A 427 -23.26 29.18 28.30
C TYR A 427 -24.56 28.78 27.59
N SER A 428 -24.56 27.69 26.79
CA SER A 428 -25.80 27.16 26.21
C SER A 428 -26.83 26.70 27.27
N LEU A 429 -26.39 26.48 28.51
CA LEU A 429 -27.22 26.10 29.66
C LEU A 429 -27.69 27.29 30.50
N TYR A 430 -27.35 28.52 30.11
CA TYR A 430 -27.65 29.73 30.87
C TYR A 430 -29.13 29.83 31.27
N ASP A 431 -30.05 29.59 30.32
CA ASP A 431 -31.49 29.62 30.58
C ASP A 431 -31.94 28.55 31.60
N ASN A 432 -31.28 27.38 31.62
CA ASN A 432 -31.60 26.32 32.56
C ASN A 432 -31.12 26.66 33.98
N ILE A 433 -29.92 27.23 34.09
CA ILE A 433 -29.37 27.73 35.37
C ILE A 433 -30.23 28.88 35.90
N SER A 434 -30.61 29.81 35.03
CA SER A 434 -31.50 30.94 35.36
C SER A 434 -32.84 30.47 35.93
N LYS A 435 -33.51 29.51 35.26
CA LYS A 435 -34.75 28.90 35.77
C LYS A 435 -34.54 28.17 37.11
N HIS A 436 -33.39 27.53 37.29
CA HIS A 436 -33.07 26.87 38.56
C HIS A 436 -32.93 27.89 39.71
N ILE A 437 -32.28 29.03 39.46
CA ILE A 437 -32.19 30.15 40.40
C ILE A 437 -33.57 30.74 40.71
N GLU A 438 -34.45 30.90 39.71
CA GLU A 438 -35.83 31.37 39.92
C GLU A 438 -36.61 30.42 40.84
N HIS A 439 -36.49 29.10 40.64
CA HIS A 439 -37.11 28.11 41.50
C HIS A 439 -36.58 28.17 42.94
N LEU A 440 -35.26 28.27 43.12
CA LEU A 440 -34.65 28.41 44.44
C LEU A 440 -35.08 29.71 45.13
N THR A 441 -35.16 30.81 44.38
CA THR A 441 -35.62 32.12 44.91
C THR A 441 -37.08 32.02 45.35
N SER A 442 -37.93 31.29 44.62
CA SER A 442 -39.31 31.06 45.03
C SER A 442 -39.43 30.24 46.32
N ILE A 443 -38.48 29.32 46.57
CA ILE A 443 -38.38 28.56 47.82
C ILE A 443 -37.92 29.48 48.95
N GLU A 444 -36.86 30.27 48.74
CA GLU A 444 -36.35 31.28 49.67
C GLU A 444 -37.46 32.26 50.09
N ASP A 445 -38.20 32.82 49.13
CA ASP A 445 -39.34 33.70 49.38
C ASP A 445 -40.41 33.01 50.24
N SER A 446 -40.67 31.73 50.00
CA SER A 446 -41.66 30.96 50.75
C SER A 446 -41.20 30.69 52.18
N LEU A 447 -39.91 30.46 52.40
CA LEU A 447 -39.30 30.32 53.73
C LEU A 447 -39.29 31.67 54.47
N TYR A 448 -39.06 32.78 53.76
CA TYR A 448 -39.17 34.12 54.33
C TYR A 448 -40.61 34.48 54.72
N GLN A 449 -41.62 34.09 53.92
CA GLN A 449 -43.01 34.23 54.34
C GLN A 449 -43.30 33.41 55.61
N LEU A 450 -42.72 32.22 55.73
CA LEU A 450 -42.87 31.40 56.94
C LEU A 450 -42.23 32.06 58.16
N SER A 451 -41.04 32.65 58.04
CA SER A 451 -40.38 33.37 59.14
C SER A 451 -41.21 34.55 59.65
N LEU A 452 -41.85 35.31 58.75
CA LEU A 452 -42.76 36.40 59.11
C LEU A 452 -44.00 35.91 59.89
N GLU A 453 -44.51 34.72 59.58
CA GLU A 453 -45.63 34.14 60.33
C GLU A 453 -45.19 33.55 61.68
N ILE A 454 -43.96 33.03 61.78
CA ILE A 454 -43.35 32.59 63.04
C ILE A 454 -43.20 33.79 64.00
N GLU A 455 -42.82 34.97 63.51
CA GLU A 455 -42.70 36.17 64.34
C GLU A 455 -44.01 36.59 65.01
N LYS A 456 -45.16 36.30 64.38
CA LYS A 456 -46.50 36.58 64.92
C LYS A 456 -46.94 35.61 66.00
N LEU A 457 -46.22 34.49 66.20
CA LEU A 457 -46.50 33.54 67.26
C LEU A 457 -46.10 34.12 68.63
N PRO A 458 -46.79 33.75 69.72
CA PRO A 458 -46.37 34.10 71.07
C PRO A 458 -44.98 33.54 71.46
N GLU A 459 -44.16 34.31 72.18
CA GLU A 459 -42.79 33.95 72.60
C GLU A 459 -42.69 32.62 73.37
N ASP A 460 -43.75 32.24 74.10
CA ASP A 460 -43.85 30.97 74.83
C ASP A 460 -44.00 29.73 73.92
N ILE A 461 -44.25 29.94 72.63
CA ILE A 461 -44.43 28.91 71.60
C ILE A 461 -43.27 28.90 70.61
N LYS A 462 -42.66 30.06 70.32
CA LYS A 462 -41.54 30.18 69.36
C LYS A 462 -40.38 29.24 69.64
N SER A 463 -40.10 28.94 70.91
CA SER A 463 -38.96 28.14 71.36
C SER A 463 -39.24 26.63 71.51
N LYS A 464 -40.39 26.14 71.02
CA LYS A 464 -40.79 24.73 71.17
C LYS A 464 -41.24 24.14 69.83
N ASN A 465 -40.88 22.89 69.59
CA ASN A 465 -41.47 22.11 68.51
C ASN A 465 -42.98 22.01 68.70
N ILE A 466 -43.75 22.25 67.64
CA ILE A 466 -45.21 22.31 67.70
C ILE A 466 -45.77 21.03 67.07
N ASP A 467 -46.20 20.08 67.90
CA ASP A 467 -46.93 18.88 67.46
C ASP A 467 -48.40 19.22 67.13
N PHE A 468 -48.76 19.11 65.85
CA PHE A 468 -50.10 19.33 65.30
C PHE A 468 -51.03 18.11 65.48
N LYS A 469 -50.49 16.91 65.66
CA LYS A 469 -51.19 15.62 65.79
C LYS A 469 -51.99 15.51 67.09
N HIS A 470 -51.53 16.16 68.15
CA HIS A 470 -52.17 16.15 69.48
C HIS A 470 -52.98 17.41 69.80
N SER A 471 -53.59 18.04 68.79
CA SER A 471 -54.43 19.24 68.91
C SER A 471 -55.56 19.17 69.98
N GLY A 472 -55.97 17.96 70.39
CA GLY A 472 -56.88 17.72 71.51
C GLY A 472 -56.31 18.06 72.90
N LYS A 473 -55.01 17.89 73.14
CA LYS A 473 -54.31 18.30 74.38
C LYS A 473 -53.95 19.79 74.37
N LEU A 474 -53.70 20.38 73.21
CA LEU A 474 -53.49 21.83 73.05
C LEU A 474 -54.74 22.66 73.41
N LYS A 475 -55.95 22.10 73.31
CA LYS A 475 -57.19 22.74 73.77
C LYS A 475 -57.21 23.07 75.27
N SER A 476 -56.48 22.33 76.11
CA SER A 476 -56.40 22.64 77.55
C SER A 476 -55.33 23.67 77.92
N PHE A 477 -54.31 23.84 77.07
CA PHE A 477 -53.20 24.78 77.30
C PHE A 477 -53.41 26.17 76.67
N PHE A 478 -54.20 26.30 75.60
CA PHE A 478 -54.23 27.52 74.76
C PHE A 478 -55.64 27.98 74.38
N SER A 479 -56.55 28.10 75.35
CA SER A 479 -57.96 28.47 75.08
C SER A 479 -58.14 29.83 74.37
N SER A 480 -57.19 30.77 74.51
CA SER A 480 -57.17 32.06 73.80
C SER A 480 -56.24 32.11 72.57
N LYS A 481 -55.24 31.22 72.48
CA LYS A 481 -54.18 31.20 71.43
C LYS A 481 -54.41 30.14 70.34
N HIS A 482 -55.41 29.26 70.50
CA HIS A 482 -55.72 28.17 69.56
C HIS A 482 -56.02 28.64 68.12
N LYS A 483 -56.68 29.80 67.96
CA LYS A 483 -56.96 30.37 66.62
C LYS A 483 -55.67 30.74 65.89
N THR A 484 -54.70 31.31 66.59
CA THR A 484 -53.41 31.72 66.04
C THR A 484 -52.57 30.51 65.64
N ILE A 485 -52.52 29.46 66.47
CA ILE A 485 -51.79 28.21 66.17
C ILE A 485 -52.41 27.48 64.97
N ARG A 486 -53.75 27.43 64.88
CA ARG A 486 -54.45 26.82 63.74
C ARG A 486 -54.21 27.58 62.44
N HIS A 487 -54.23 28.91 62.49
CA HIS A 487 -53.91 29.75 61.35
C HIS A 487 -52.47 29.56 60.87
N PHE A 488 -51.52 29.46 61.82
CA PHE A 488 -50.13 29.14 61.51
C PHE A 488 -49.99 27.75 60.87
N GLN A 489 -50.68 26.74 61.39
CA GLN A 489 -50.68 25.39 60.80
C GLN A 489 -51.17 25.41 59.34
N GLU A 490 -52.26 26.11 59.04
CA GLU A 490 -52.80 26.23 57.68
C GLU A 490 -51.79 26.89 56.73
N ILE A 491 -51.07 27.92 57.19
CA ILE A 491 -50.03 28.61 56.39
C ILE A 491 -48.77 27.73 56.23
N TYR A 492 -48.33 27.07 57.31
CA TYR A 492 -47.20 26.16 57.31
C TYR A 492 -47.44 25.01 56.33
N GLU A 493 -48.59 24.33 56.39
CA GLU A 493 -48.96 23.27 55.45
C GLU A 493 -49.00 23.78 54.00
N ALA A 494 -49.56 24.98 53.77
CA ALA A 494 -49.63 25.57 52.43
C ALA A 494 -48.24 25.91 51.86
N ILE A 495 -47.35 26.50 52.67
CA ILE A 495 -45.96 26.79 52.29
C ILE A 495 -45.19 25.49 52.05
N TRP A 496 -45.36 24.49 52.91
CA TRP A 496 -44.70 23.19 52.78
C TRP A 496 -45.12 22.46 51.51
N HIS A 497 -46.42 22.48 51.18
CA HIS A 497 -46.94 21.96 49.92
C HIS A 497 -46.39 22.71 48.72
N LYS A 498 -46.25 24.04 48.80
CA LYS A 498 -45.65 24.86 47.74
C LYS A 498 -44.18 24.50 47.52
N ILE A 499 -43.37 24.38 48.59
CA ILE A 499 -41.97 23.96 48.51
C ILE A 499 -41.86 22.53 47.94
N ASN A 500 -42.61 21.57 48.48
CA ASN A 500 -42.58 20.19 47.98
C ASN A 500 -43.12 20.04 46.55
N LYS A 501 -43.97 20.96 46.07
CA LYS A 501 -44.36 21.01 44.66
C LYS A 501 -43.21 21.51 43.78
N LEU A 502 -42.55 22.60 44.18
CA LEU A 502 -41.38 23.17 43.48
C LEU A 502 -40.21 22.17 43.42
N VAL A 503 -39.97 21.43 44.50
CA VAL A 503 -38.93 20.40 44.59
C VAL A 503 -39.38 19.08 43.92
N GLY A 504 -40.68 18.78 43.96
CA GLY A 504 -41.21 17.43 43.76
C GLY A 504 -41.91 17.12 42.45
N GLU A 505 -42.18 18.10 41.60
CA GLU A 505 -42.16 17.85 40.16
C GLU A 505 -40.76 17.34 39.82
N ASN A 506 -40.61 16.20 39.14
CA ASN A 506 -39.35 15.49 38.86
C ASN A 506 -38.23 16.33 38.19
N ALA A 507 -38.40 17.64 38.05
CA ALA A 507 -37.49 18.58 37.46
C ALA A 507 -36.36 19.02 38.41
N MET A 508 -36.61 19.55 39.62
CA MET A 508 -35.56 20.36 40.29
C MET A 508 -34.35 19.57 40.78
N ASN A 509 -34.57 18.43 41.44
CA ASN A 509 -33.46 17.60 41.95
C ASN A 509 -32.68 16.93 40.82
N ASN A 510 -33.38 16.42 39.79
CA ASN A 510 -32.76 15.91 38.58
C ASN A 510 -32.06 17.02 37.77
N THR A 511 -32.59 18.24 37.76
CA THR A 511 -31.97 19.39 37.09
C THR A 511 -30.70 19.80 37.82
N ASN A 512 -30.70 19.85 39.15
CA ASN A 512 -29.49 20.12 39.93
C ASN A 512 -28.43 19.04 39.70
N LEU A 513 -28.79 17.76 39.77
CA LEU A 513 -27.89 16.64 39.48
C LEU A 513 -27.37 16.66 38.04
N ASN A 514 -28.23 16.90 37.04
CA ASN A 514 -27.84 17.00 35.64
C ASN A 514 -26.90 18.20 35.40
N LEU A 515 -27.19 19.36 36.00
CA LEU A 515 -26.32 20.54 35.89
C LEU A 515 -24.96 20.29 36.55
N GLN A 516 -24.94 19.63 37.71
CA GLN A 516 -23.70 19.23 38.38
C GLN A 516 -22.91 18.18 37.58
N GLU A 517 -23.56 17.24 36.90
CA GLU A 517 -22.90 16.30 35.99
C GLU A 517 -22.30 17.01 34.77
N ILE A 518 -22.97 18.03 34.25
CA ILE A 518 -22.42 18.83 33.14
C ILE A 518 -21.22 19.66 33.62
N ILE A 519 -21.29 20.25 34.82
CA ILE A 519 -20.16 20.97 35.44
C ILE A 519 -18.97 20.02 35.66
N ARG A 520 -19.20 18.74 36.03
CA ARG A 520 -18.12 17.73 36.10
C ARG A 520 -17.36 17.58 34.80
N GLY A 521 -18.05 17.63 33.65
CA GLY A 521 -17.42 17.56 32.33
C GLY A 521 -16.54 18.76 32.01
N PHE A 522 -16.71 19.87 32.72
CA PHE A 522 -15.97 21.11 32.55
C PHE A 522 -14.74 21.21 33.47
N LEU A 523 -14.66 20.34 34.50
CA LEU A 523 -13.57 20.31 35.46
C LEU A 523 -12.35 19.49 34.96
N PRO A 524 -11.12 19.87 35.37
CA PRO A 524 -10.79 21.02 36.22
C PRO A 524 -10.71 22.33 35.43
N PHE A 525 -11.63 23.26 35.71
CA PHE A 525 -11.69 24.57 35.04
C PHE A 525 -10.49 25.44 35.38
N GLU A 526 -10.07 25.42 36.64
CA GLU A 526 -8.89 26.15 37.12
C GLU A 526 -7.65 25.78 36.31
N THR A 527 -7.43 24.49 36.04
CA THR A 527 -6.30 24.02 35.23
C THR A 527 -6.38 24.56 33.81
N HIS A 528 -7.56 24.57 33.18
CA HIS A 528 -7.70 25.12 31.83
C HIS A 528 -7.43 26.64 31.77
N VAL A 529 -7.81 27.39 32.80
CA VAL A 529 -7.48 28.82 32.91
C VAL A 529 -5.97 29.01 33.13
N GLN A 530 -5.36 28.21 34.01
CA GLN A 530 -3.92 28.24 34.29
C GLN A 530 -3.08 27.91 33.06
N ASP A 531 -3.41 26.82 32.35
CA ASP A 531 -2.74 26.39 31.12
C ASP A 531 -2.78 27.51 30.07
N LEU A 532 -3.96 28.07 29.81
CA LEU A 532 -4.12 29.17 28.86
C LEU A 532 -3.33 30.41 29.29
N THR A 533 -3.36 30.75 30.58
CA THR A 533 -2.62 31.90 31.12
C THR A 533 -1.11 31.69 30.93
N GLN A 534 -0.63 30.46 31.14
CA GLN A 534 0.76 30.10 30.96
C GLN A 534 1.18 30.15 29.47
N ASP A 535 0.35 29.63 28.56
CA ASP A 535 0.58 29.71 27.12
C ASP A 535 0.68 31.17 26.64
N LEU A 536 -0.17 32.06 27.16
CA LEU A 536 -0.12 33.49 26.86
C LEU A 536 1.12 34.17 27.45
N LYS A 537 1.57 33.77 28.64
CA LYS A 537 2.83 34.26 29.21
C LYS A 537 4.02 33.81 28.34
N PHE A 538 4.03 32.56 27.88
CA PHE A 538 5.04 32.08 26.94
C PHE A 538 5.03 32.84 25.62
N CYS A 539 3.86 33.24 25.11
CA CYS A 539 3.76 34.14 23.95
C CYS A 539 4.52 35.47 24.18
N LEU A 540 4.41 36.07 25.36
CA LEU A 540 5.09 37.33 25.69
C LEU A 540 6.61 37.14 25.87
N GLU A 541 7.04 36.04 26.50
CA GLU A 541 8.46 35.71 26.69
C GLU A 541 9.18 35.44 25.37
N ASN A 542 8.46 34.86 24.39
CA ASN A 542 9.00 34.48 23.09
C ASN A 542 8.75 35.52 21.98
N ARG A 543 8.55 36.79 22.35
CA ARG A 543 8.31 37.91 21.43
C ARG A 543 9.26 37.99 20.23
N LYS A 544 10.52 37.56 20.41
CA LYS A 544 11.54 37.53 19.35
C LYS A 544 11.12 36.72 18.11
N TRP A 545 10.20 35.77 18.25
CA TRP A 545 9.71 34.89 17.20
C TRP A 545 8.37 35.32 16.59
N PHE A 546 7.78 36.43 17.10
CA PHE A 546 6.45 36.84 16.69
C PHE A 546 6.39 37.20 15.20
N LYS A 547 7.44 37.85 14.67
CA LYS A 547 7.47 38.31 13.29
C LYS A 547 7.48 37.13 12.32
N GLU A 548 8.33 36.14 12.58
CA GLU A 548 8.48 34.92 11.79
C GLU A 548 7.17 34.13 11.80
N TYR A 549 6.58 33.92 12.99
CA TYR A 549 5.28 33.25 13.12
C TYR A 549 4.14 34.00 12.42
N HIS A 550 4.08 35.33 12.57
CA HIS A 550 3.04 36.16 11.98
C HIS A 550 3.10 36.13 10.45
N ASN A 551 4.29 36.24 9.87
CA ASN A 551 4.48 36.17 8.43
C ASN A 551 4.06 34.82 7.86
N TRP A 552 4.43 33.73 8.53
CA TRP A 552 3.98 32.40 8.18
C TRP A 552 2.46 32.24 8.29
N ARG A 553 1.87 32.69 9.38
CA ARG A 553 0.43 32.56 9.61
C ARG A 553 -0.37 33.41 8.62
N TYR A 554 0.10 34.61 8.30
CA TYR A 554 -0.47 35.47 7.25
C TYR A 554 -0.41 34.79 5.88
N PHE A 555 0.75 34.22 5.52
CA PHE A 555 0.92 33.48 4.28
C PHE A 555 -0.02 32.25 4.19
N THR A 556 -0.10 31.44 5.24
CA THR A 556 -1.01 30.27 5.26
C THR A 556 -2.49 30.65 5.18
N MET A 557 -2.88 31.79 5.77
CA MET A 557 -4.25 32.31 5.66
C MET A 557 -4.58 32.80 4.24
N LEU A 558 -3.64 33.47 3.57
CA LEU A 558 -3.76 33.80 2.14
C LEU A 558 -3.95 32.54 1.29
N TRP A 559 -3.24 31.45 1.62
CA TRP A 559 -3.33 30.17 0.91
C TRP A 559 -4.67 29.43 1.15
N MET A 560 -5.14 29.35 2.40
CA MET A 560 -6.42 28.70 2.74
C MET A 560 -7.65 29.44 2.19
N ILE A 561 -7.54 30.76 2.00
CA ILE A 561 -8.61 31.60 1.44
C ILE A 561 -8.57 31.60 -0.10
N CYS A 562 -7.44 31.24 -0.72
CA CYS A 562 -7.24 31.27 -2.15
C CYS A 562 -6.94 29.89 -2.76
N PRO A 563 -7.99 29.13 -3.04
CA PRO A 563 -8.13 28.58 -4.39
C PRO A 563 -8.99 29.49 -5.28
N THR A 564 -9.83 30.35 -4.68
CA THR A 564 -10.88 31.08 -5.42
C THR A 564 -10.60 32.58 -5.58
N ILE A 565 -9.86 33.20 -4.65
CA ILE A 565 -9.65 34.67 -4.64
C ILE A 565 -8.43 35.11 -5.47
N VAL A 566 -7.40 34.27 -5.68
CA VAL A 566 -6.29 34.59 -6.61
C VAL A 566 -6.70 34.50 -8.09
N PHE A 567 -7.80 33.82 -8.44
CA PHE A 567 -8.25 33.70 -9.83
C PHE A 567 -9.22 34.81 -10.30
N GLN A 568 -9.46 35.83 -9.47
CA GLN A 568 -10.42 36.90 -9.79
C GLN A 568 -9.88 38.33 -9.88
N ASN A 569 -8.56 38.56 -10.03
CA ASN A 569 -8.06 39.80 -10.62
C ASN A 569 -6.83 39.60 -11.49
#